data_AF-X0SIZ3-F1
#
_entry.id   AF-X0SIZ3-F1
#
_cell.length_a   1.000
_cell.length_b   1.000
_cell.length_c   1.000
_cell.angle_alpha   90.00
_cell.angle_beta   90.00
_cell.angle_gamma   90.00
#
_symmetry.space_group_name_H-M   'P 1'
#
loop_
_entity.id
_entity.type
_entity.pdbx_description
1 polymer ?
#
loop_
_entity_poly.entity_id
_entity_poly.type
_entity_poly.pdbx_seq_one_letter_code
_entity_poly.pdbx_strand_id
1 'polypeptide(L)'
;IDIVQLEKDTFEEDDSFELPPPDIIAYNELRSCADLFRMYKEGILEIQPEYQREIVWTDADQTRFIDSLVKQLPIPSMCFSLDYKTQKWQVIDGLQRMWSIIRFLSDTDWTLSKLEDIDPKMSGQPVSKFVDRNSGLHSYFTRVENLTLPVTILRCDYSKMSHTNYIFMIFHRLNSLGKKLNNQEIRNCIYGGPLNNLLKELNENPNWIKINRMKQPSGYRFIQEEIILRFFAFYDGYKDYAGRLTKFLNNYMSEHRNPGDSFLTGKRNLFNRTIDVLYRSIFEGKPPRKLSTSILEAMLVGVSFNLEFIDSKPTSSIKAMYVKLLEQEEFSEKKLREGLAGKDRVIGRMNTAKRVFSGQ
;
A
#
# COMPACT_ATOMS: atom_id res chain seq x y z
N ILE A 1 -2.08 13.90 -23.42
CA ILE A 1 -2.16 13.32 -22.07
C ILE A 1 -0.98 13.87 -21.27
N ASP A 2 -1.22 14.38 -20.06
CA ASP A 2 -0.19 14.91 -19.17
C ASP A 2 0.65 13.76 -18.60
N ILE A 3 1.99 13.86 -18.65
CA ILE A 3 2.91 12.86 -18.10
C ILE A 3 2.66 12.67 -16.61
N VAL A 4 2.31 13.73 -15.88
CA VAL A 4 2.01 13.65 -14.45
C VAL A 4 0.79 12.75 -14.20
N GLN A 5 -0.21 12.79 -15.08
CA GLN A 5 -1.37 11.91 -14.96
C GLN A 5 -1.01 10.46 -15.28
N LEU A 6 -0.26 10.23 -16.37
CA LEU A 6 0.22 8.90 -16.73
C LEU A 6 1.05 8.27 -15.59
N GLU A 7 1.91 9.06 -14.93
CA GLU A 7 2.68 8.59 -13.78
C GLU A 7 1.78 8.23 -12.60
N LYS A 8 0.78 9.05 -12.29
CA LYS A 8 -0.21 8.75 -11.24
C LYS A 8 -0.98 7.45 -11.53
N ASP A 9 -1.38 7.24 -12.78
CA ASP A 9 -2.12 6.06 -13.19
C ASP A 9 -1.32 4.78 -12.91
N THR A 10 0.01 4.80 -13.04
CA THR A 10 0.87 3.63 -12.74
C THR A 10 0.81 3.15 -11.28
N PHE A 11 0.40 4.00 -10.33
CA PHE A 11 0.26 3.62 -8.92
C PHE A 11 -1.10 2.98 -8.60
N GLU A 12 -2.08 3.09 -9.51
CA GLU A 12 -3.44 2.60 -9.29
C GLU A 12 -3.91 1.59 -10.35
N GLU A 13 -3.20 1.46 -11.47
CA GLU A 13 -3.50 0.50 -12.53
C GLU A 13 -3.23 -0.94 -12.06
N ASP A 14 -4.22 -1.81 -12.27
CA ASP A 14 -4.04 -3.25 -12.10
C ASP A 14 -3.80 -3.89 -13.46
N ASP A 15 -2.58 -4.35 -13.68
CA ASP A 15 -2.16 -5.13 -14.85
C ASP A 15 -2.05 -6.65 -14.53
N SER A 16 -2.48 -7.05 -13.33
CA SER A 16 -2.50 -8.45 -12.92
C SER A 16 -3.76 -9.15 -13.43
N PHE A 17 -3.57 -9.97 -14.46
CA PHE A 17 -4.57 -10.97 -14.83
C PHE A 17 -4.14 -12.30 -14.21
N GLU A 18 -4.84 -12.69 -13.14
CA GLU A 18 -4.64 -13.96 -12.47
C GLU A 18 -5.91 -14.81 -12.58
N LEU A 19 -5.74 -16.05 -13.04
CA LEU A 19 -6.81 -17.04 -12.94
C LEU A 19 -6.91 -17.53 -11.50
N PRO A 20 -8.11 -17.93 -11.02
CA PRO A 20 -8.24 -18.52 -9.69
C PRO A 20 -7.31 -19.74 -9.57
N PRO A 21 -6.35 -19.74 -8.61
CA PRO A 21 -5.58 -20.94 -8.31
C PRO A 21 -6.52 -22.08 -7.94
N PRO A 22 -6.29 -23.31 -8.43
CA PRO A 22 -7.22 -24.43 -8.24
C PRO A 22 -7.40 -24.84 -6.77
N ASP A 23 -6.47 -24.44 -5.91
CA ASP A 23 -6.41 -24.72 -4.49
C ASP A 23 -6.74 -23.50 -3.61
N ILE A 24 -7.23 -22.40 -4.19
CA ILE A 24 -7.96 -21.37 -3.43
C ILE A 24 -9.42 -21.80 -3.32
N ILE A 25 -9.93 -21.83 -2.09
CA ILE A 25 -11.32 -22.17 -1.80
C ILE A 25 -12.03 -20.92 -1.33
N ALA A 26 -13.07 -20.53 -2.06
CA ALA A 26 -13.99 -19.47 -1.67
C ALA A 26 -15.27 -20.09 -1.10
N TYR A 27 -15.70 -19.64 0.08
CA TYR A 27 -16.96 -20.07 0.67
C TYR A 27 -17.59 -18.94 1.49
N ASN A 28 -18.90 -19.06 1.74
CA ASN A 28 -19.66 -18.11 2.52
C ASN A 28 -20.07 -18.73 3.85
N GLU A 29 -20.09 -17.92 4.89
CA GLU A 29 -20.67 -18.29 6.19
C GLU A 29 -21.28 -17.08 6.88
N LEU A 30 -21.99 -17.32 7.99
CA LEU A 30 -22.51 -16.28 8.86
C LEU A 30 -21.63 -16.17 10.10
N ARG A 31 -21.23 -14.95 10.47
CA ARG A 31 -20.46 -14.68 11.70
C ARG A 31 -21.13 -13.59 12.51
N SER A 32 -21.25 -13.79 13.83
CA SER A 32 -21.76 -12.73 14.71
C SER A 32 -20.72 -11.62 14.87
N CYS A 33 -21.18 -10.39 15.12
CA CYS A 33 -20.29 -9.29 15.47
C CYS A 33 -19.44 -9.62 16.70
N ALA A 34 -20.00 -10.34 17.69
CA ALA A 34 -19.27 -10.84 18.85
C ALA A 34 -18.10 -11.74 18.46
N ASP A 35 -18.30 -12.69 17.54
CA ASP A 35 -17.25 -13.63 17.12
C ASP A 35 -16.16 -12.91 16.34
N LEU A 36 -16.52 -12.01 15.41
CA LEU A 36 -15.55 -11.18 14.69
C LEU A 36 -14.73 -10.30 15.63
N PHE A 37 -15.36 -9.72 16.64
CA PHE A 37 -14.68 -8.92 17.67
C PHE A 37 -13.76 -9.78 18.55
N ARG A 38 -14.20 -10.98 18.95
CA ARG A 38 -13.38 -11.95 19.68
C ARG A 38 -12.15 -12.35 18.87
N MET A 39 -12.32 -12.67 17.59
CA MET A 39 -11.23 -13.00 16.67
C MET A 39 -10.23 -11.85 16.56
N TYR A 40 -10.69 -10.60 16.50
CA TYR A 40 -9.82 -9.43 16.52
C TYR A 40 -9.03 -9.33 17.83
N LYS A 41 -9.70 -9.46 18.99
CA LYS A 41 -9.05 -9.41 20.31
C LYS A 41 -8.01 -10.50 20.53
N GLU A 42 -8.25 -11.70 20.01
CA GLU A 42 -7.31 -12.82 20.03
C GLU A 42 -6.20 -12.69 18.98
N GLY A 43 -6.22 -11.63 18.16
CA GLY A 43 -5.29 -11.39 17.07
C GLY A 43 -5.43 -12.38 15.91
N ILE A 44 -6.50 -13.18 15.86
CA ILE A 44 -6.81 -14.09 14.75
C ILE A 44 -7.21 -13.28 13.52
N LEU A 45 -8.03 -12.24 13.71
CA LEU A 45 -8.45 -11.31 12.65
C LEU A 45 -7.59 -10.06 12.68
N GLU A 46 -6.80 -9.87 11.62
CA GLU A 46 -6.03 -8.67 11.37
C GLU A 46 -6.84 -7.70 10.50
N ILE A 47 -7.31 -6.63 11.14
CA ILE A 47 -8.09 -5.58 10.48
C ILE A 47 -7.24 -4.39 10.03
N GLN A 48 -6.04 -4.21 10.59
CA GLN A 48 -5.20 -3.07 10.30
C GLN A 48 -3.73 -3.47 10.46
N PRO A 49 -3.11 -4.04 9.43
CA PRO A 49 -1.66 -4.03 9.37
C PRO A 49 -1.20 -2.58 9.52
N GLU A 50 -0.07 -2.35 10.17
CA GLU A 50 0.56 -1.02 10.42
C GLU A 50 0.73 -0.16 9.13
N TYR A 51 0.43 -0.72 7.97
CA TYR A 51 0.65 -0.24 6.62
C TYR A 51 -0.65 0.03 5.83
N GLN A 52 -1.82 -0.14 6.45
CA GLN A 52 -3.12 0.12 5.83
C GLN A 52 -3.57 1.56 6.05
N ARG A 53 -4.41 2.06 5.14
CA ARG A 53 -4.98 3.41 5.20
C ARG A 53 -5.69 3.67 6.53
N GLU A 54 -5.59 4.90 7.03
CA GLU A 54 -6.41 5.40 8.14
C GLU A 54 -7.91 5.15 7.87
N ILE A 55 -8.67 4.89 8.93
CA ILE A 55 -10.13 4.79 8.88
C ILE A 55 -10.68 6.08 8.28
N VAL A 56 -11.42 5.95 7.18
CA VAL A 56 -11.87 7.08 6.36
C VAL A 56 -13.31 7.47 6.66
N TRP A 57 -14.07 6.54 7.25
CA TRP A 57 -15.40 6.83 7.75
C TRP A 57 -15.30 7.80 8.91
N THR A 58 -15.99 8.92 8.78
CA THR A 58 -16.14 9.90 9.85
C THR A 58 -16.91 9.27 11.02
N ASP A 59 -16.83 9.87 12.21
CA ASP A 59 -17.63 9.42 13.35
C ASP A 59 -19.14 9.37 13.02
N ALA A 60 -19.61 10.24 12.13
CA ALA A 60 -20.99 10.24 11.65
C ALA A 60 -21.30 9.00 10.78
N ASP A 61 -20.41 8.63 9.86
CA ASP A 61 -20.58 7.44 9.02
C ASP A 61 -20.56 6.15 9.85
N GLN A 62 -19.63 6.06 10.80
CA GLN A 62 -19.56 4.94 11.74
C GLN A 62 -20.84 4.85 12.60
N THR A 63 -21.35 6.00 13.08
CA THR A 63 -22.61 6.05 13.85
C THR A 63 -23.81 5.55 13.04
N ARG A 64 -23.97 6.00 11.78
CA ARG A 64 -25.05 5.51 10.89
C ARG A 64 -24.96 4.01 10.64
N PHE A 65 -23.74 3.49 10.53
CA PHE A 65 -23.55 2.06 10.37
C PHE A 65 -23.98 1.28 11.61
N ILE A 66 -23.63 1.74 12.82
CA ILE A 66 -24.10 1.11 14.07
C ILE A 66 -25.63 1.17 14.18
N ASP A 67 -26.25 2.29 13.84
CA ASP A 67 -27.71 2.41 13.77
C ASP A 67 -28.32 1.39 12.79
N SER A 68 -27.67 1.17 11.63
CA SER A 68 -28.09 0.15 10.66
C SER A 68 -28.02 -1.27 11.23
N LEU A 69 -26.97 -1.60 12.00
CA LEU A 69 -26.84 -2.89 12.70
C LEU A 69 -27.92 -3.06 13.76
N VAL A 70 -28.18 -2.01 14.55
CA VAL A 70 -29.24 -2.01 15.58
C VAL A 70 -30.62 -2.25 14.97
N LYS A 71 -30.88 -1.67 13.79
CA LYS A 71 -32.11 -1.83 13.01
C LYS A 71 -32.15 -3.15 12.22
N GLN A 72 -31.07 -3.92 12.21
CA GLN A 72 -30.93 -5.17 11.45
C GLN A 72 -31.18 -4.99 9.94
N LEU A 73 -30.72 -3.86 9.40
CA LEU A 73 -30.82 -3.61 7.95
C LEU A 73 -29.92 -4.60 7.18
N PRO A 74 -30.24 -4.90 5.91
CA PRO A 74 -29.37 -5.71 5.06
C PRO A 74 -27.98 -5.07 4.91
N ILE A 75 -26.96 -5.74 5.46
CA ILE A 75 -25.56 -5.30 5.34
C ILE A 75 -24.88 -6.08 4.21
N PRO A 76 -24.17 -5.41 3.28
CA PRO A 76 -23.38 -6.10 2.27
C PRO A 76 -22.40 -7.09 2.91
N SER A 77 -22.05 -8.16 2.19
CA SER A 77 -21.10 -9.13 2.70
C SER A 77 -19.72 -8.50 2.92
N MET A 78 -18.98 -8.99 3.91
CA MET A 78 -17.57 -8.66 4.13
C MET A 78 -16.69 -9.77 3.54
N CYS A 79 -15.53 -9.42 3.02
CA CYS A 79 -14.62 -10.38 2.40
C CYS A 79 -13.32 -10.47 3.20
N PHE A 80 -12.90 -11.70 3.51
CA PHE A 80 -11.68 -11.99 4.24
C PHE A 80 -10.83 -13.00 3.48
N SER A 81 -9.51 -12.88 3.57
CA SER A 81 -8.61 -14.01 3.32
C SER A 81 -8.36 -14.76 4.61
N LEU A 82 -8.20 -16.08 4.48
CA LEU A 82 -7.78 -16.98 5.55
C LEU A 82 -6.53 -17.72 5.10
N ASP A 83 -5.39 -17.40 5.72
CA ASP A 83 -4.17 -18.16 5.51
C ASP A 83 -4.26 -19.49 6.25
N TYR A 84 -4.40 -20.60 5.53
CA TYR A 84 -4.61 -21.89 6.18
C TYR A 84 -3.39 -22.36 6.99
N LYS A 85 -2.19 -21.82 6.73
CA LYS A 85 -0.97 -22.19 7.48
C LYS A 85 -0.93 -21.53 8.86
N THR A 86 -1.27 -20.24 8.91
CA THR A 86 -1.18 -19.44 10.15
C THR A 86 -2.53 -19.32 10.87
N GLN A 87 -3.63 -19.72 10.21
CA GLN A 87 -5.01 -19.50 10.65
C GLN A 87 -5.36 -18.03 10.89
N LYS A 88 -4.56 -17.11 10.33
CA LYS A 88 -4.81 -15.67 10.39
C LYS A 88 -5.79 -15.26 9.31
N TRP A 89 -6.71 -14.39 9.72
CA TRP A 89 -7.69 -13.76 8.86
C TRP A 89 -7.26 -12.35 8.56
N GLN A 90 -7.50 -11.92 7.32
CA GLN A 90 -7.23 -10.55 6.92
C GLN A 90 -8.41 -9.97 6.16
N VAL A 91 -8.74 -8.72 6.46
CA VAL A 91 -9.84 -8.01 5.77
C VAL A 91 -9.43 -7.65 4.35
N ILE A 92 -10.22 -8.09 3.37
CA ILE A 92 -10.10 -7.70 1.95
C ILE A 92 -11.11 -6.60 1.61
N ASP A 93 -12.36 -6.78 2.07
CA ASP A 93 -13.42 -5.78 1.96
C ASP A 93 -14.21 -5.71 3.27
N GLY A 94 -14.65 -4.50 3.63
CA GLY A 94 -15.40 -4.24 4.85
C GLY A 94 -14.60 -3.64 6.00
N LEU A 95 -13.39 -3.11 5.75
CA LEU A 95 -12.54 -2.50 6.78
C LEU A 95 -13.29 -1.52 7.70
N GLN A 96 -14.01 -0.57 7.10
CA GLN A 96 -14.70 0.49 7.86
C GLN A 96 -15.87 -0.04 8.68
N ARG A 97 -16.58 -1.05 8.14
CA ARG A 97 -17.65 -1.78 8.82
C ARG A 97 -17.10 -2.55 10.02
N MET A 98 -16.03 -3.32 9.81
CA MET A 98 -15.37 -4.09 10.84
C MET A 98 -14.80 -3.19 11.95
N TRP A 99 -14.15 -2.06 11.58
CA TRP A 99 -13.66 -1.08 12.54
C TRP A 99 -14.76 -0.50 13.41
N SER A 100 -15.89 -0.14 12.80
CA SER A 100 -17.04 0.42 13.50
C SER A 100 -17.62 -0.58 14.50
N ILE A 101 -17.72 -1.86 14.12
CA ILE A 101 -18.13 -2.95 15.03
C ILE A 101 -17.16 -3.06 16.21
N ILE A 102 -15.86 -3.14 15.95
CA ILE A 102 -14.82 -3.23 17.00
C ILE A 102 -14.93 -2.04 17.94
N ARG A 103 -14.95 -0.82 17.41
CA ARG A 103 -15.03 0.41 18.20
C ARG A 103 -16.28 0.44 19.07
N PHE A 104 -17.45 0.13 18.51
CA PHE A 104 -18.69 0.08 19.29
C PHE A 104 -18.66 -0.96 20.42
N LEU A 105 -17.99 -2.11 20.20
CA LEU A 105 -17.91 -3.19 21.18
C LEU A 105 -16.74 -3.06 22.17
N SER A 106 -15.84 -2.10 22.00
CA SER A 106 -14.63 -1.96 22.85
C SER A 106 -14.35 -0.57 23.40
N ASP A 107 -14.70 0.49 22.66
CA ASP A 107 -14.34 1.87 22.97
C ASP A 107 -15.47 2.56 23.72
N THR A 108 -15.40 2.55 25.05
CA THR A 108 -16.40 3.18 25.92
C THR A 108 -16.36 4.71 25.91
N ASP A 109 -15.25 5.28 25.45
CA ASP A 109 -15.04 6.73 25.40
C ASP A 109 -15.62 7.34 24.12
N TRP A 110 -15.87 6.52 23.10
CA TRP A 110 -16.56 6.97 21.90
C TRP A 110 -17.97 7.47 22.21
N THR A 111 -18.30 8.67 21.70
CA THR A 111 -19.66 9.21 21.68
C THR A 111 -20.21 9.15 20.27
N LEU A 112 -21.37 8.52 20.11
CA LEU A 112 -22.07 8.46 18.84
C LEU A 112 -22.41 9.88 18.37
N SER A 113 -22.25 10.12 17.07
CA SER A 113 -22.52 11.44 16.49
C SER A 113 -23.97 11.85 16.68
N LYS A 114 -24.19 13.15 16.93
CA LYS A 114 -25.54 13.72 16.98
C LYS A 114 -26.07 13.91 15.56
N LEU A 115 -26.92 13.00 15.14
CA LEU A 115 -27.50 12.93 13.79
C LEU A 115 -29.03 12.88 13.87
N GLU A 116 -29.70 13.45 12.87
CA GLU A 116 -31.16 13.50 12.78
C GLU A 116 -31.76 12.28 12.07
N ASP A 117 -30.95 11.55 11.29
CA ASP A 117 -31.35 10.45 10.42
C ASP A 117 -31.18 9.05 11.06
N ILE A 118 -30.91 8.98 12.36
CA ILE A 118 -30.72 7.74 13.14
C ILE A 118 -31.75 7.63 14.27
N ASP A 119 -31.79 6.51 15.01
CA ASP A 119 -32.63 6.38 16.21
C ASP A 119 -32.31 7.52 17.21
N PRO A 120 -33.30 8.37 17.59
CA PRO A 120 -33.10 9.46 18.54
C PRO A 120 -32.57 9.02 19.90
N LYS A 121 -32.81 7.77 20.30
CA LYS A 121 -32.28 7.20 21.55
C LYS A 121 -30.77 6.93 21.47
N MET A 122 -30.22 6.77 20.26
CA MET A 122 -28.80 6.55 20.04
C MET A 122 -28.04 7.85 19.78
N SER A 123 -28.68 8.81 19.11
CA SER A 123 -28.07 10.06 18.69
C SER A 123 -27.42 10.82 19.85
N GLY A 124 -26.11 11.09 19.73
CA GLY A 124 -25.34 11.81 20.75
C GLY A 124 -25.05 11.04 22.05
N GLN A 125 -25.36 9.75 22.13
CA GLN A 125 -25.11 8.96 23.35
C GLN A 125 -23.68 8.41 23.40
N PRO A 126 -23.04 8.37 24.58
CA PRO A 126 -21.76 7.69 24.76
C PRO A 126 -21.93 6.16 24.72
N VAL A 127 -20.96 5.47 24.11
CA VAL A 127 -20.94 4.00 24.00
C VAL A 127 -20.96 3.33 25.37
N SER A 128 -20.37 3.95 26.41
CA SER A 128 -20.44 3.46 27.79
C SER A 128 -21.86 3.15 28.29
N LYS A 129 -22.89 3.92 27.86
CA LYS A 129 -24.29 3.65 28.20
C LYS A 129 -24.88 2.43 27.49
N PHE A 130 -24.32 2.01 26.36
CA PHE A 130 -24.73 0.80 25.67
C PHE A 130 -24.08 -0.43 26.31
N VAL A 131 -22.85 -0.30 26.81
CA VAL A 131 -22.13 -1.38 27.51
C VAL A 131 -22.71 -1.65 28.89
N ASP A 132 -23.17 -0.61 29.61
CA ASP A 132 -23.78 -0.74 30.94
C ASP A 132 -25.07 -1.57 30.92
N ARG A 133 -25.04 -2.74 31.57
CA ARG A 133 -26.18 -3.68 31.65
C ARG A 133 -27.43 -3.11 32.35
N ASN A 134 -27.27 -2.06 33.16
CA ASN A 134 -28.40 -1.42 33.85
C ASN A 134 -29.07 -0.34 33.00
N SER A 135 -28.45 0.05 31.88
CA SER A 135 -28.99 1.05 30.96
C SER A 135 -30.04 0.43 30.04
N GLY A 136 -31.12 1.17 29.78
CA GLY A 136 -32.12 0.78 28.77
C GLY A 136 -31.54 0.64 27.35
N LEU A 137 -30.39 1.29 27.09
CA LEU A 137 -29.68 1.20 25.81
C LEU A 137 -28.88 -0.10 25.65
N HIS A 138 -28.71 -0.90 26.71
CA HIS A 138 -27.95 -2.15 26.63
C HIS A 138 -28.56 -3.14 25.63
N SER A 139 -29.88 -3.12 25.48
CA SER A 139 -30.57 -3.93 24.48
C SER A 139 -30.07 -3.69 23.05
N TYR A 140 -29.63 -2.46 22.72
CA TYR A 140 -29.03 -2.15 21.43
C TYR A 140 -27.63 -2.76 21.28
N PHE A 141 -26.84 -2.76 22.36
CA PHE A 141 -25.54 -3.43 22.39
C PHE A 141 -25.68 -4.93 22.13
N THR A 142 -26.58 -5.59 22.85
CA THR A 142 -26.87 -7.03 22.68
C THR A 142 -27.37 -7.36 21.27
N ARG A 143 -28.15 -6.47 20.64
CA ARG A 143 -28.57 -6.64 19.24
C ARG A 143 -27.39 -6.62 18.29
N VAL A 144 -26.49 -5.64 18.42
CA VAL A 144 -25.30 -5.55 17.58
C VAL A 144 -24.39 -6.76 17.79
N GLU A 145 -24.12 -7.11 19.06
CA GLU A 145 -23.27 -8.25 19.44
C GLU A 145 -23.75 -9.57 18.80
N ASN A 146 -25.05 -9.84 18.86
CA ASN A 146 -25.64 -11.08 18.36
C ASN A 146 -26.02 -11.05 16.88
N LEU A 147 -25.98 -9.89 16.22
CA LEU A 147 -26.26 -9.79 14.79
C LEU A 147 -25.23 -10.61 14.01
N THR A 148 -25.72 -11.50 13.13
CA THR A 148 -24.89 -12.27 12.23
C THR A 148 -24.80 -11.60 10.87
N LEU A 149 -23.57 -11.50 10.35
CA LEU A 149 -23.26 -10.88 9.08
C LEU A 149 -22.79 -11.96 8.08
N PRO A 150 -23.19 -11.85 6.80
CA PRO A 150 -22.65 -12.71 5.75
C PRO A 150 -21.19 -12.35 5.49
N VAL A 151 -20.32 -13.35 5.56
CA VAL A 151 -18.89 -13.20 5.26
C VAL A 151 -18.48 -14.17 4.15
N THR A 152 -17.70 -13.66 3.20
CA THR A 152 -17.03 -14.44 2.17
C THR A 152 -15.59 -14.66 2.62
N ILE A 153 -15.14 -15.91 2.60
CA ILE A 153 -13.79 -16.29 3.01
C ILE A 153 -13.05 -16.90 1.83
N LEU A 154 -11.85 -16.39 1.59
CA LEU A 154 -10.91 -16.88 0.61
C LEU A 154 -9.79 -17.61 1.35
N ARG A 155 -9.90 -18.93 1.44
CA ARG A 155 -8.85 -19.76 2.02
C ARG A 155 -7.68 -19.83 1.03
N CYS A 156 -6.50 -19.36 1.46
CA CYS A 156 -5.32 -19.24 0.63
C CYS A 156 -4.03 -19.67 1.35
N ASP A 157 -2.94 -19.80 0.60
CA ASP A 157 -1.59 -20.02 1.09
C ASP A 157 -0.75 -18.76 0.84
N TYR A 158 -0.49 -17.96 1.86
CA TYR A 158 0.29 -16.74 1.62
C TYR A 158 1.79 -16.97 1.35
N SER A 159 2.27 -18.22 1.39
CA SER A 159 3.61 -18.56 0.89
C SER A 159 3.64 -18.84 -0.61
N LYS A 160 2.49 -18.97 -1.27
CA LYS A 160 2.40 -19.21 -2.72
C LYS A 160 2.16 -17.90 -3.45
N MET A 161 3.09 -17.54 -4.34
CA MET A 161 3.00 -16.32 -5.15
C MET A 161 1.72 -16.25 -6.01
N SER A 162 1.24 -17.39 -6.52
CA SER A 162 -0.03 -17.43 -7.27
C SER A 162 -1.24 -17.05 -6.41
N HIS A 163 -1.22 -17.39 -5.11
CA HIS A 163 -2.30 -17.04 -4.20
C HIS A 163 -2.25 -15.56 -3.83
N THR A 164 -1.07 -15.04 -3.45
CA THR A 164 -0.91 -13.63 -3.09
C THR A 164 -1.25 -12.70 -4.25
N ASN A 165 -0.83 -13.04 -5.48
CA ASN A 165 -1.21 -12.29 -6.69
C ASN A 165 -2.73 -12.34 -6.94
N TYR A 166 -3.38 -13.49 -6.78
CA TYR A 166 -4.83 -13.60 -6.94
C TYR A 166 -5.61 -12.82 -5.87
N ILE A 167 -5.17 -12.88 -4.61
CA ILE A 167 -5.74 -12.08 -3.51
C ILE A 167 -5.55 -10.58 -3.79
N PHE A 168 -4.39 -10.16 -4.33
CA PHE A 168 -4.15 -8.78 -4.74
C PHE A 168 -5.17 -8.30 -5.77
N MET A 169 -5.40 -9.09 -6.82
CA MET A 169 -6.39 -8.79 -7.86
C MET A 169 -7.81 -8.67 -7.26
N ILE A 170 -8.19 -9.56 -6.34
CA ILE A 170 -9.50 -9.48 -5.66
C ILE A 170 -9.59 -8.20 -4.83
N PHE A 171 -8.54 -7.88 -4.05
CA PHE A 171 -8.47 -6.67 -3.25
C PHE A 171 -8.69 -5.43 -4.10
N HIS A 172 -8.00 -5.34 -5.24
CA HIS A 172 -8.11 -4.23 -6.18
C HIS A 172 -9.52 -4.11 -6.77
N ARG A 173 -10.10 -5.23 -7.21
CA ARG A 173 -11.45 -5.26 -7.79
C ARG A 173 -12.55 -4.88 -6.79
N LEU A 174 -12.49 -5.39 -5.57
CA LEU A 174 -13.49 -5.08 -4.55
C LEU A 174 -13.39 -3.62 -4.06
N ASN A 175 -12.17 -3.09 -3.96
CA ASN A 175 -11.93 -1.70 -3.55
C ASN A 175 -12.11 -0.68 -4.69
N SER A 176 -12.56 -1.11 -5.87
CA SER A 176 -12.82 -0.22 -7.01
C SER A 176 -14.11 0.60 -6.87
N LEU A 177 -15.04 0.16 -6.01
CA LEU A 177 -16.28 0.90 -5.70
C LEU A 177 -16.05 1.81 -4.48
N GLY A 178 -15.75 3.09 -4.72
CA GLY A 178 -15.52 4.09 -3.67
C GLY A 178 -14.14 4.75 -3.76
N LYS A 179 -13.55 5.13 -2.63
CA LYS A 179 -12.22 5.78 -2.62
C LYS A 179 -11.12 4.72 -2.74
N LYS A 180 -10.80 4.38 -3.99
CA LYS A 180 -9.85 3.36 -4.44
C LYS A 180 -8.52 3.40 -3.67
N LEU A 181 -8.08 2.25 -3.18
CA LEU A 181 -6.73 2.03 -2.66
C LEU A 181 -5.73 2.00 -3.81
N ASN A 182 -4.54 2.56 -3.61
CA ASN A 182 -3.46 2.38 -4.56
C ASN A 182 -2.79 1.01 -4.39
N ASN A 183 -1.93 0.67 -5.33
CA ASN A 183 -1.32 -0.65 -5.37
C ASN A 183 -0.45 -0.90 -4.14
N GLN A 184 0.35 0.08 -3.69
CA GLN A 184 1.19 -0.10 -2.51
C GLN A 184 0.41 -0.28 -1.21
N GLU A 185 -0.73 0.39 -1.03
CA GLU A 185 -1.65 0.18 0.11
C GLU A 185 -2.15 -1.28 0.16
N ILE A 186 -2.46 -1.86 -1.00
CA ILE A 186 -2.87 -3.27 -1.09
C ILE A 186 -1.68 -4.20 -0.83
N ARG A 187 -0.50 -3.91 -1.40
CA ARG A 187 0.72 -4.72 -1.18
C ARG A 187 1.11 -4.78 0.29
N ASN A 188 0.97 -3.66 0.97
CA ASN A 188 1.21 -3.51 2.40
C ASN A 188 0.34 -4.44 3.25
N CYS A 189 -0.87 -4.75 2.80
CA CYS A 189 -1.74 -5.73 3.45
C CYS A 189 -1.24 -7.16 3.18
N ILE A 190 -1.01 -7.51 1.92
CA ILE A 190 -0.80 -8.91 1.49
C ILE A 190 0.63 -9.40 1.76
N TYR A 191 1.62 -8.55 1.55
CA TYR A 191 3.04 -8.89 1.59
C TYR A 191 3.74 -8.39 2.85
N GLY A 192 2.98 -8.04 3.90
CA GLY A 192 3.55 -7.55 5.16
C GLY A 192 4.69 -8.43 5.68
N GLY A 193 5.80 -7.77 6.05
CA GLY A 193 7.04 -8.40 6.50
C GLY A 193 8.21 -7.40 6.59
N PRO A 194 9.43 -7.89 6.92
CA PRO A 194 10.60 -7.04 7.13
C PRO A 194 10.97 -6.09 5.97
N LEU A 195 10.67 -6.47 4.72
CA LEU A 195 10.88 -5.57 3.58
C LEU A 195 9.99 -4.32 3.66
N ASN A 196 8.73 -4.44 4.06
CA ASN A 196 7.83 -3.29 4.24
C ASN A 196 8.35 -2.34 5.33
N ASN A 197 8.84 -2.90 6.43
CA ASN A 197 9.43 -2.14 7.53
C ASN A 197 10.64 -1.33 7.02
N LEU A 198 11.49 -1.97 6.20
CA LEU A 198 12.61 -1.29 5.56
C LEU A 198 12.14 -0.15 4.63
N LEU A 199 11.13 -0.37 3.79
CA LEU A 199 10.62 0.67 2.88
C LEU A 199 10.13 1.90 3.65
N LYS A 200 9.40 1.69 4.76
CA LYS A 200 8.97 2.77 5.65
C LYS A 200 10.15 3.53 6.25
N GLU A 201 11.10 2.81 6.82
CA GLU A 201 12.29 3.43 7.45
C GLU A 201 13.08 4.27 6.43
N LEU A 202 13.27 3.76 5.22
CA LEU A 202 13.98 4.48 4.16
C LEU A 202 13.19 5.72 3.68
N ASN A 203 11.87 5.70 3.78
CA ASN A 203 11.04 6.86 3.46
C ASN A 203 11.24 8.03 4.44
N GLU A 204 11.76 7.76 5.64
CA GLU A 204 12.10 8.77 6.64
C GLU A 204 13.50 9.39 6.42
N ASN A 205 14.26 8.92 5.42
CA ASN A 205 15.57 9.47 5.12
C ASN A 205 15.49 10.99 4.82
N PRO A 206 16.28 11.85 5.49
CA PRO A 206 16.19 13.30 5.33
C PRO A 206 16.44 13.82 3.91
N ASN A 207 17.36 13.19 3.18
CA ASN A 207 17.65 13.56 1.79
C ASN A 207 16.51 13.11 0.87
N TRP A 208 15.93 11.94 1.13
CA TRP A 208 14.75 11.44 0.40
C TRP A 208 13.53 12.35 0.59
N ILE A 209 13.24 12.76 1.83
CA ILE A 209 12.21 13.75 2.17
C ILE A 209 12.40 15.04 1.38
N LYS A 210 13.64 15.56 1.31
CA LYS A 210 13.96 16.80 0.61
C LYS A 210 13.84 16.67 -0.91
N ILE A 211 14.32 15.57 -1.50
CA ILE A 211 14.21 15.28 -2.94
C ILE A 211 12.73 15.26 -3.36
N ASN A 212 11.90 14.56 -2.59
CA ASN A 212 10.48 14.40 -2.87
C ASN A 212 9.61 15.55 -2.33
N ARG A 213 10.22 16.52 -1.63
CA ARG A 213 9.55 17.68 -1.02
C ARG A 213 8.36 17.26 -0.14
N MET A 214 8.54 16.19 0.63
CA MET A 214 7.49 15.65 1.49
C MET A 214 7.24 16.59 2.67
N LYS A 215 5.96 16.87 2.95
CA LYS A 215 5.51 17.49 4.20
C LYS A 215 5.29 16.40 5.24
N GLN A 216 5.77 16.62 6.46
CA GLN A 216 5.52 15.73 7.61
C GLN A 216 4.32 16.24 8.44
N PRO A 217 3.44 15.35 8.97
CA PRO A 217 3.40 13.90 8.71
C PRO A 217 2.91 13.55 7.28
N SER A 218 3.46 12.48 6.69
CA SER A 218 3.38 12.16 5.26
C SER A 218 1.99 11.65 4.80
N GLY A 219 1.15 12.56 4.31
CA GLY A 219 -0.14 12.26 3.67
C GLY A 219 -0.09 11.70 2.24
N TYR A 220 0.99 11.04 1.83
CA TYR A 220 1.25 10.67 0.41
C TYR A 220 0.83 9.24 0.01
N ARG A 221 0.01 8.57 0.83
CA ARG A 221 -0.54 7.23 0.53
C ARG A 221 0.52 6.21 0.10
N PHE A 222 1.70 6.20 0.70
CA PHE A 222 2.78 5.26 0.37
C PHE A 222 3.36 5.34 -1.06
N ILE A 223 3.12 6.44 -1.80
CA ILE A 223 3.66 6.61 -3.16
C ILE A 223 5.19 6.57 -3.15
N GLN A 224 5.83 7.22 -2.19
CA GLN A 224 7.29 7.28 -2.13
C GLN A 224 7.90 5.93 -1.74
N GLU A 225 7.25 5.19 -0.86
CA GLU A 225 7.59 3.81 -0.52
C GLU A 225 7.52 2.91 -1.75
N GLU A 226 6.51 3.08 -2.62
CA GLU A 226 6.44 2.35 -3.89
C GLU A 226 7.61 2.72 -4.82
N ILE A 227 8.03 3.99 -4.87
CA ILE A 227 9.21 4.38 -5.68
C ILE A 227 10.49 3.70 -5.15
N ILE A 228 10.65 3.59 -3.83
CA ILE A 228 11.76 2.83 -3.22
C ILE A 228 11.67 1.35 -3.61
N LEU A 229 10.48 0.76 -3.57
CA LEU A 229 10.23 -0.62 -4.00
C LEU A 229 10.58 -0.82 -5.48
N ARG A 230 10.12 0.09 -6.36
CA ARG A 230 10.44 0.08 -7.79
C ARG A 230 11.95 0.14 -8.03
N PHE A 231 12.64 1.02 -7.29
CA PHE A 231 14.09 1.09 -7.35
C PHE A 231 14.74 -0.26 -7.02
N PHE A 232 14.37 -0.89 -5.92
CA PHE A 232 14.94 -2.19 -5.55
C PHE A 232 14.63 -3.29 -6.56
N ALA A 233 13.38 -3.38 -7.01
CA ALA A 233 12.96 -4.39 -7.98
C ALA A 233 13.68 -4.21 -9.33
N PHE A 234 13.81 -2.98 -9.81
CA PHE A 234 14.55 -2.71 -11.05
C PHE A 234 16.07 -2.88 -10.88
N TYR A 235 16.64 -2.51 -9.74
CA TYR A 235 18.06 -2.73 -9.49
C TYR A 235 18.41 -4.22 -9.58
N ASP A 236 17.59 -5.10 -8.99
CA ASP A 236 17.85 -6.55 -9.01
C ASP A 236 17.48 -7.21 -10.34
N GLY A 237 16.37 -6.79 -10.96
CA GLY A 237 15.70 -7.60 -11.98
C GLY A 237 15.10 -6.84 -13.16
N TYR A 238 15.55 -5.62 -13.48
CA TYR A 238 14.93 -4.86 -14.59
C TYR A 238 14.98 -5.59 -15.96
N LYS A 239 15.93 -6.52 -16.15
CA LYS A 239 16.04 -7.32 -17.39
C LYS A 239 14.88 -8.32 -17.54
N ASP A 240 14.34 -8.78 -16.42
CA ASP A 240 13.23 -9.73 -16.37
C ASP A 240 11.87 -9.02 -16.43
N TYR A 241 11.88 -7.68 -16.50
CA TYR A 241 10.67 -6.88 -16.59
C TYR A 241 9.86 -7.21 -17.86
N ALA A 242 8.62 -7.62 -17.67
CA ALA A 242 7.74 -8.07 -18.75
C ALA A 242 6.71 -7.02 -19.21
N GLY A 243 6.82 -5.77 -18.74
CA GLY A 243 5.84 -4.71 -19.07
C GLY A 243 4.58 -4.71 -18.20
N ARG A 244 4.59 -5.48 -17.10
CA ARG A 244 3.52 -5.51 -16.10
C ARG A 244 4.09 -5.07 -14.76
N LEU A 245 4.00 -3.78 -14.46
CA LEU A 245 4.60 -3.18 -13.27
C LEU A 245 3.96 -3.71 -12.01
N THR A 246 2.64 -3.82 -11.96
CA THR A 246 1.94 -4.26 -10.75
C THR A 246 2.30 -5.69 -10.41
N LYS A 247 2.30 -6.58 -11.41
CA LYS A 247 2.77 -7.96 -11.23
C LYS A 247 4.27 -8.05 -10.87
N PHE A 248 5.13 -7.25 -11.50
CA PHE A 248 6.57 -7.27 -11.22
C PHE A 248 6.88 -6.91 -9.76
N LEU A 249 6.26 -5.85 -9.24
CA LEU A 249 6.45 -5.43 -7.85
C LEU A 249 5.81 -6.42 -6.85
N ASN A 250 4.64 -6.98 -7.18
CA ASN A 250 4.03 -8.04 -6.37
C ASN A 250 4.96 -9.25 -6.22
N ASN A 251 5.51 -9.74 -7.33
CA ASN A 251 6.42 -10.89 -7.32
C ASN A 251 7.65 -10.58 -6.47
N TYR A 252 8.27 -9.41 -6.67
CA TYR A 252 9.43 -8.99 -5.88
C TYR A 252 9.14 -8.97 -4.37
N MET A 253 7.98 -8.44 -3.96
CA MET A 253 7.57 -8.45 -2.56
C MET A 253 7.24 -9.85 -2.03
N SER A 254 6.65 -10.71 -2.85
CA SER A 254 6.37 -12.11 -2.48
C SER A 254 7.66 -12.89 -2.25
N GLU A 255 8.66 -12.74 -3.13
CA GLU A 255 9.97 -13.39 -3.06
C GLU A 255 10.78 -12.91 -1.84
N HIS A 256 10.73 -11.60 -1.57
CA HIS A 256 11.49 -10.96 -0.51
C HIS A 256 10.61 -10.62 0.71
N ARG A 257 9.60 -11.45 1.00
CA ARG A 257 8.69 -11.22 2.14
C ARG A 257 9.41 -11.36 3.47
N ASN A 258 10.24 -12.40 3.60
CA ASN A 258 11.03 -12.70 4.81
C ASN A 258 12.53 -12.78 4.45
N PRO A 259 13.15 -11.67 4.02
CA PRO A 259 14.54 -11.66 3.63
C PRO A 259 15.45 -11.76 4.87
N GLY A 260 16.67 -12.25 4.69
CA GLY A 260 17.67 -12.25 5.76
C GLY A 260 18.25 -10.85 6.03
N ASP A 261 18.82 -10.64 7.22
CA ASP A 261 19.35 -9.34 7.66
C ASP A 261 20.44 -8.76 6.75
N SER A 262 21.27 -9.63 6.16
CA SER A 262 22.30 -9.22 5.20
C SER A 262 21.68 -8.57 3.95
N PHE A 263 20.57 -9.10 3.45
CA PHE A 263 19.85 -8.52 2.32
C PHE A 263 19.29 -7.14 2.68
N LEU A 264 18.61 -7.03 3.82
CA LEU A 264 18.04 -5.77 4.31
C LEU A 264 19.13 -4.70 4.50
N THR A 265 20.27 -5.09 5.09
CA THR A 265 21.41 -4.21 5.30
C THR A 265 22.03 -3.76 3.98
N GLY A 266 22.17 -4.67 3.01
CA GLY A 266 22.63 -4.35 1.66
C GLY A 266 21.72 -3.32 0.96
N LYS A 267 20.40 -3.53 1.00
CA LYS A 267 19.41 -2.61 0.43
C LYS A 267 19.40 -1.24 1.09
N ARG A 268 19.51 -1.20 2.42
CA ARG A 268 19.64 0.04 3.18
C ARG A 268 20.88 0.85 2.76
N ASN A 269 22.04 0.19 2.71
CA ASN A 269 23.29 0.85 2.33
C ASN A 269 23.26 1.33 0.88
N LEU A 270 22.73 0.51 -0.03
CA LEU A 270 22.55 0.85 -1.43
C LEU A 270 21.68 2.11 -1.59
N PHE A 271 20.53 2.15 -0.93
CA PHE A 271 19.62 3.29 -0.98
C PHE A 271 20.26 4.55 -0.41
N ASN A 272 20.83 4.46 0.80
CA ASN A 272 21.41 5.63 1.47
C ASN A 272 22.57 6.24 0.68
N ARG A 273 23.48 5.42 0.12
CA ARG A 273 24.55 5.91 -0.77
C ARG A 273 23.99 6.57 -2.02
N THR A 274 23.03 5.93 -2.66
CA THR A 274 22.42 6.44 -3.91
C THR A 274 21.72 7.79 -3.67
N ILE A 275 20.92 7.89 -2.62
CA ILE A 275 20.21 9.13 -2.26
C ILE A 275 21.18 10.25 -1.86
N ASP A 276 22.28 9.93 -1.18
CA ASP A 276 23.29 10.94 -0.84
C ASP A 276 23.94 11.53 -2.09
N VAL A 277 24.31 10.69 -3.08
CA VAL A 277 24.82 11.13 -4.38
C VAL A 277 23.79 12.01 -5.10
N LEU A 278 22.53 11.58 -5.17
CA LEU A 278 21.47 12.35 -5.83
C LEU A 278 21.31 13.73 -5.18
N TYR A 279 21.21 13.78 -3.85
CA TYR A 279 20.97 15.01 -3.13
C TYR A 279 22.19 15.96 -3.15
N ARG A 280 23.39 15.45 -2.85
CA ARG A 280 24.60 16.28 -2.69
C ARG A 280 25.27 16.58 -4.02
N SER A 281 25.38 15.59 -4.91
CA SER A 281 26.17 15.72 -6.14
C SER A 281 25.34 16.12 -7.34
N ILE A 282 24.17 15.50 -7.53
CA ILE A 282 23.32 15.81 -8.70
C ILE A 282 22.52 17.09 -8.48
N PHE A 283 21.87 17.21 -7.32
CA PHE A 283 21.01 18.34 -7.00
C PHE A 283 21.70 19.46 -6.23
N GLU A 284 22.93 19.26 -5.75
CA GLU A 284 23.69 20.26 -4.97
C GLU A 284 22.87 20.85 -3.81
N GLY A 285 22.12 19.99 -3.12
CA GLY A 285 21.22 20.35 -2.02
C GLY A 285 19.93 21.06 -2.42
N LYS A 286 19.71 21.31 -3.72
CA LYS A 286 18.60 22.07 -4.30
C LYS A 286 17.84 21.23 -5.35
N PRO A 287 17.07 20.21 -4.91
CA PRO A 287 16.31 19.36 -5.82
C PRO A 287 15.31 20.20 -6.64
N PRO A 288 15.03 19.80 -7.90
CA PRO A 288 14.12 20.54 -8.77
C PRO A 288 12.72 20.65 -8.17
N ARG A 289 11.93 21.63 -8.64
CA ARG A 289 10.54 21.81 -8.16
C ARG A 289 9.61 20.68 -8.60
N LYS A 290 9.83 20.17 -9.80
CA LYS A 290 9.15 19.00 -10.36
C LYS A 290 10.21 18.03 -10.82
N LEU A 291 10.06 16.77 -10.42
CA LEU A 291 10.88 15.66 -10.87
C LEU A 291 9.92 14.56 -11.31
N SER A 292 10.06 14.09 -12.55
CA SER A 292 9.29 12.96 -13.05
C SER A 292 9.70 11.70 -12.29
N THR A 293 8.72 10.89 -11.89
CA THR A 293 8.95 9.59 -11.25
C THR A 293 9.82 8.71 -12.13
N SER A 294 9.56 8.69 -13.44
CA SER A 294 10.31 7.88 -14.41
C SER A 294 11.79 8.29 -14.52
N ILE A 295 12.08 9.59 -14.41
CA ILE A 295 13.45 10.12 -14.38
C ILE A 295 14.12 9.74 -13.05
N LEU A 296 13.41 9.92 -11.92
CA LEU A 296 13.93 9.57 -10.60
C LEU A 296 14.27 8.07 -10.51
N GLU A 297 13.39 7.17 -10.96
CA GLU A 297 13.63 5.73 -11.02
C GLU A 297 14.89 5.40 -11.81
N ALA A 298 15.03 5.98 -13.00
CA ALA A 298 16.19 5.76 -13.86
C ALA A 298 17.48 6.30 -13.22
N MET A 299 17.42 7.45 -12.55
CA MET A 299 18.55 7.99 -11.79
C MET A 299 18.95 7.09 -10.63
N LEU A 300 17.99 6.58 -9.85
CA LEU A 300 18.26 5.67 -8.74
C LEU A 300 18.98 4.40 -9.24
N VAL A 301 18.47 3.79 -10.30
CA VAL A 301 19.09 2.60 -10.90
C VAL A 301 20.45 2.94 -11.54
N GLY A 302 20.53 3.96 -12.38
CA GLY A 302 21.77 4.31 -13.07
C GLY A 302 22.92 4.69 -12.13
N VAL A 303 22.63 5.46 -11.08
CA VAL A 303 23.63 5.84 -10.06
C VAL A 303 24.03 4.64 -9.23
N SER A 304 23.07 3.87 -8.71
CA SER A 304 23.36 2.72 -7.85
C SER A 304 24.23 1.64 -8.51
N PHE A 305 24.08 1.41 -9.82
CA PHE A 305 24.93 0.50 -10.59
C PHE A 305 26.37 0.99 -10.77
N ASN A 306 26.62 2.29 -10.59
CA ASN A 306 27.90 2.94 -10.89
C ASN A 306 28.51 3.65 -9.67
N LEU A 307 28.09 3.31 -8.44
CA LEU A 307 28.49 4.03 -7.21
C LEU A 307 30.01 4.18 -7.08
N GLU A 308 30.77 3.11 -7.26
CA GLU A 308 32.24 3.15 -7.12
C GLU A 308 32.90 4.08 -8.15
N PHE A 309 32.38 4.09 -9.39
CA PHE A 309 32.85 5.02 -10.41
C PHE A 309 32.46 6.46 -10.06
N ILE A 310 31.21 6.68 -9.64
CA ILE A 310 30.66 7.99 -9.30
C ILE A 310 31.40 8.61 -8.12
N ASP A 311 31.71 7.83 -7.08
CA ASP A 311 32.44 8.28 -5.89
C ASP A 311 33.85 8.77 -6.23
N SER A 312 34.43 8.29 -7.34
CA SER A 312 35.72 8.77 -7.86
C SER A 312 35.65 10.07 -8.66
N LYS A 313 34.45 10.60 -8.95
CA LYS A 313 34.25 11.78 -9.81
C LYS A 313 33.97 13.05 -9.01
N PRO A 314 34.43 14.21 -9.49
CA PRO A 314 34.04 15.48 -8.90
C PRO A 314 32.54 15.74 -9.13
N THR A 315 31.91 16.45 -8.19
CA THR A 315 30.48 16.82 -8.24
C THR A 315 30.06 17.43 -9.58
N SER A 316 30.91 18.27 -10.18
CA SER A 316 30.65 18.88 -11.49
C SER A 316 30.47 17.85 -12.61
N SER A 317 31.25 16.77 -12.59
CA SER A 317 31.15 15.67 -13.57
C SER A 317 29.88 14.85 -13.35
N ILE A 318 29.54 14.55 -12.10
CA ILE A 318 28.31 13.81 -11.75
C ILE A 318 27.07 14.60 -12.19
N LYS A 319 27.06 15.92 -11.94
CA LYS A 319 25.98 16.81 -12.40
C LYS A 319 25.90 16.86 -13.92
N ALA A 320 27.03 16.87 -14.63
CA ALA A 320 27.05 16.82 -16.09
C ALA A 320 26.44 15.51 -16.64
N MET A 321 26.62 14.38 -15.96
CA MET A 321 25.97 13.11 -16.32
C MET A 321 24.44 13.22 -16.17
N TYR A 322 23.93 13.87 -15.13
CA TYR A 322 22.50 14.12 -14.99
C TYR A 322 21.95 14.99 -16.13
N VAL A 323 22.66 16.05 -16.53
CA VAL A 323 22.25 16.87 -17.69
C VAL A 323 22.24 16.01 -18.97
N LYS A 324 23.29 15.23 -19.21
CA LYS A 324 23.39 14.30 -20.36
C LYS A 324 22.26 13.28 -20.36
N LEU A 325 21.80 12.80 -19.19
CA LEU A 325 20.67 11.88 -19.06
C LEU A 325 19.39 12.51 -19.61
N LEU A 326 19.10 13.75 -19.21
CA LEU A 326 17.89 14.47 -19.63
C LEU A 326 17.86 14.75 -21.14
N GLU A 327 19.03 14.79 -21.78
CA GLU A 327 19.16 14.99 -23.23
C GLU A 327 18.96 13.69 -24.03
N GLN A 328 18.91 12.52 -23.38
CA GLN A 328 18.70 11.25 -24.10
C GLN A 328 17.25 11.12 -24.59
N GLU A 329 17.08 10.52 -25.77
CA GLU A 329 15.77 10.36 -26.42
C GLU A 329 14.75 9.68 -25.51
N GLU A 330 15.18 8.68 -24.73
CA GLU A 330 14.38 7.89 -23.78
C GLU A 330 13.69 8.74 -22.70
N PHE A 331 14.20 9.95 -22.41
CA PHE A 331 13.65 10.89 -21.44
C PHE A 331 12.96 12.09 -22.10
N SER A 332 12.85 12.10 -23.44
CA SER A 332 12.07 13.09 -24.16
C SER A 332 10.58 12.98 -23.82
N GLU A 333 9.88 14.12 -23.87
CA GLU A 333 8.45 14.19 -23.58
C GLU A 333 7.63 13.22 -24.47
N LYS A 334 8.03 13.06 -25.73
CA LYS A 334 7.40 12.13 -26.67
C LYS A 334 7.52 10.68 -26.19
N LYS A 335 8.72 10.21 -25.85
CA LYS A 335 8.95 8.81 -25.42
C LYS A 335 8.29 8.52 -24.08
N LEU A 336 8.28 9.47 -23.16
CA LEU A 336 7.61 9.31 -21.87
C LEU A 336 6.09 9.18 -22.03
N ARG A 337 5.47 9.83 -23.01
CA ARG A 337 4.03 9.65 -23.28
C ARG A 337 3.69 8.31 -23.94
N GLU A 338 4.65 7.66 -24.61
CA GLU A 338 4.46 6.40 -25.34
C GLU A 338 4.64 5.16 -24.44
N GLY A 339 3.81 5.05 -23.39
CA GLY A 339 3.71 3.87 -22.53
C GLY A 339 4.78 3.80 -21.44
N LEU A 340 4.60 4.58 -20.36
CA LEU A 340 5.57 4.69 -19.25
C LEU A 340 6.00 3.35 -18.67
N ALA A 341 5.04 2.47 -18.38
CA ALA A 341 5.30 1.14 -17.82
C ALA A 341 5.58 0.08 -18.90
N GLY A 342 5.62 0.43 -20.19
CA GLY A 342 5.89 -0.52 -21.27
C GLY A 342 7.28 -1.14 -21.14
N LYS A 343 7.40 -2.45 -21.42
CA LYS A 343 8.64 -3.23 -21.29
C LYS A 343 9.86 -2.53 -21.89
N ASP A 344 9.80 -2.24 -23.20
CA ASP A 344 10.93 -1.68 -23.94
C ASP A 344 11.28 -0.27 -23.46
N ARG A 345 10.27 0.49 -22.99
CA ARG A 345 10.47 1.84 -22.45
C ARG A 345 11.21 1.81 -21.13
N VAL A 346 10.78 0.96 -20.20
CA VAL A 346 11.44 0.79 -18.90
C VAL A 346 12.86 0.28 -19.11
N ILE A 347 13.04 -0.82 -19.86
CA ILE A 347 14.37 -1.40 -20.12
C ILE A 347 15.28 -0.37 -20.82
N GLY A 348 14.77 0.36 -21.80
CA GLY A 348 15.48 1.44 -22.48
C GLY A 348 15.97 2.51 -21.51
N ARG A 349 15.09 3.05 -20.66
CA ARG A 349 15.46 4.05 -19.65
C ARG A 349 16.52 3.52 -18.67
N MET A 350 16.39 2.29 -18.19
CA MET A 350 17.37 1.69 -17.27
C MET A 350 18.73 1.49 -17.92
N ASN A 351 18.77 0.97 -19.15
CA ASN A 351 20.03 0.80 -19.88
C ASN A 351 20.70 2.14 -20.20
N THR A 352 19.92 3.13 -20.65
CA THR A 352 20.42 4.48 -20.93
C THR A 352 20.97 5.12 -19.67
N ALA A 353 20.27 5.05 -18.54
CA ALA A 353 20.75 5.61 -17.28
C ALA A 353 22.05 4.94 -16.81
N LYS A 354 22.12 3.61 -16.85
CA LYS A 354 23.34 2.86 -16.49
C LYS A 354 24.54 3.28 -17.34
N ARG A 355 24.35 3.45 -18.65
CA ARG A 355 25.40 3.90 -19.57
C ARG A 355 25.86 5.33 -19.29
N VAL A 356 24.91 6.25 -19.12
CA VAL A 356 25.23 7.66 -18.85
C VAL A 356 26.02 7.82 -17.55
N PHE A 357 25.59 7.13 -16.48
CA PHE A 357 26.26 7.19 -15.18
C PHE A 357 27.55 6.34 -15.09
N SER A 358 27.85 5.50 -16.08
CA SER A 358 29.18 4.87 -16.22
C SER A 358 30.19 5.79 -16.90
N GLY A 359 29.80 7.03 -17.26
CA GLY A 359 30.64 7.99 -17.96
C GLY A 359 30.74 7.79 -19.48
N GLN A 360 29.91 6.93 -20.06
CA GLN A 360 29.85 6.66 -21.51
C GLN A 360 28.84 7.57 -22.21
#